data_AF-A0A8T4Z2Z5-F1
#
_entry.id   AF-A0A8T4Z2Z5-F1
#
_cell.length_a   1.000
_cell.length_b   1.000
_cell.length_c   1.000
_cell.angle_alpha   90.00
_cell.angle_beta   90.00
_cell.angle_gamma   90.00
#
_symmetry.space_group_name_H-M   'P 1'
#
loop_
_entity.id
_entity.type
_entity.pdbx_description
1 polymer ?
#
loop_
_entity_poly.entity_id
_entity_poly.type
_entity_poly.pdbx_seq_one_letter_code
_entity_poly.pdbx_strand_id
1 'polypeptide(L)'
;MPSGYAEVPSLYLSNLEAKFRPLSNIIVPSLTSKVTRTILANLFVEIQRGDLITLLKSAESCKPYSVSLIMSENGRPIFKTSEDHSKFIVLESSRVYNFYVCFSHENMILDVAKVLT
;
A
#
# COMPACT_ATOMS: atom_id res chain seq x y z
N MET A 1 -16.20 37.19 19.58
CA MET A 1 -15.92 36.49 18.30
C MET A 1 -16.12 35.01 18.55
N PRO A 2 -17.04 34.32 17.86
CA PRO A 2 -17.22 32.89 18.04
C PRO A 2 -16.07 32.15 17.36
N SER A 3 -15.33 31.34 18.12
CA SER A 3 -14.28 30.46 17.62
C SER A 3 -14.93 29.30 16.85
N GLY A 4 -15.12 29.50 15.55
CA GLY A 4 -15.64 28.50 14.63
C GLY A 4 -14.60 27.44 14.28
N TYR A 5 -14.19 26.62 15.25
CA TYR A 5 -13.60 25.33 14.93
C TYR A 5 -14.76 24.40 14.60
N ALA A 6 -14.99 24.15 13.31
CA ALA A 6 -15.85 23.07 12.87
C ALA A 6 -15.36 21.78 13.54
N GLU A 7 -16.28 20.99 14.09
CA GLU A 7 -15.96 19.63 14.55
C GLU A 7 -15.31 18.89 13.39
N VAL A 8 -14.02 18.58 13.53
CA VAL A 8 -13.31 17.75 12.56
C VAL A 8 -13.90 16.35 12.71
N PRO A 9 -14.55 15.78 11.69
CA PRO A 9 -15.03 14.40 11.76
C PRO A 9 -13.85 13.52 12.19
N SER A 10 -14.03 12.70 13.23
CA SER A 10 -12.99 11.82 13.73
C SER A 10 -12.41 11.01 12.57
N LEU A 11 -11.19 11.32 12.15
CA LEU A 11 -10.51 10.64 11.05
C LEU A 11 -10.13 9.24 11.54
N TYR A 12 -10.93 8.24 11.19
CA TYR A 12 -10.59 6.85 11.43
C TYR A 12 -9.50 6.42 10.44
N LEU A 13 -8.26 6.43 10.92
CA LEU A 13 -7.13 5.86 10.20
C LEU A 13 -6.95 4.44 10.67
N SER A 14 -7.17 3.51 9.77
CA SER A 14 -6.95 2.11 10.03
C SER A 14 -5.79 1.64 9.14
N ASN A 15 -4.81 0.99 9.77
CA ASN A 15 -3.55 0.57 9.16
C ASN A 15 -3.52 -0.94 9.02
N LEU A 16 -3.18 -1.41 7.83
CA LEU A 16 -3.05 -2.82 7.52
C LEU A 16 -1.59 -3.09 7.08
N GLU A 17 -0.93 -4.04 7.74
CA GLU A 17 0.35 -4.59 7.30
C GLU A 17 0.10 -5.83 6.44
N ALA A 18 0.55 -5.80 5.19
CA ALA A 18 0.53 -6.95 4.30
C ALA A 18 1.95 -7.53 4.18
N LYS A 19 2.11 -8.79 4.59
CA LYS A 19 3.37 -9.54 4.46
C LYS A 19 3.32 -10.44 3.24
N PHE A 20 4.41 -10.52 2.49
CA PHE A 20 4.48 -11.38 1.31
C PHE A 20 5.90 -11.90 1.08
N ARG A 21 5.99 -12.99 0.33
CA ARG A 21 7.23 -13.60 -0.16
C ARG A 21 7.11 -13.81 -1.66
N PRO A 22 8.04 -13.31 -2.49
CA PRO A 22 8.05 -13.62 -3.92
C PRO A 22 8.18 -15.13 -4.17
N LEU A 23 7.44 -15.68 -5.14
CA LEU A 23 7.57 -17.08 -5.51
C LEU A 23 8.92 -17.40 -6.17
N SER A 24 9.51 -16.41 -6.82
CA SER A 24 10.83 -16.44 -7.45
C SER A 24 11.51 -15.08 -7.29
N ASN A 25 12.82 -15.00 -7.53
CA ASN A 25 13.53 -13.72 -7.50
C ASN A 25 12.95 -12.80 -8.58
N ILE A 26 12.50 -11.60 -8.20
CA ILE A 26 11.88 -10.64 -9.12
C ILE A 26 12.63 -9.31 -9.14
N ILE A 27 12.78 -8.75 -10.34
CA ILE A 27 13.28 -7.38 -10.52
C ILE A 27 12.10 -6.43 -10.40
N VAL A 28 12.25 -5.38 -9.59
CA VAL A 28 11.20 -4.38 -9.37
C VAL A 28 11.66 -2.96 -9.73
N PRO A 29 10.71 -2.05 -10.04
CA PRO A 29 11.04 -0.65 -10.30
C PRO A 29 11.73 0.03 -9.11
N SER A 30 12.53 1.05 -9.39
CA SER A 30 13.23 1.87 -8.37
C SER A 30 12.30 2.40 -7.27
N LEU A 31 11.09 2.80 -7.64
CA LEU A 31 10.03 3.14 -6.69
C LEU A 31 9.09 1.94 -6.54
N THR A 32 9.25 1.24 -5.43
CA THR A 32 8.50 0.01 -5.14
C THR A 32 7.02 0.25 -4.80
N SER A 33 6.60 1.51 -4.65
CA SER A 33 5.18 1.87 -4.48
C SER A 33 4.31 1.46 -5.67
N LYS A 34 4.89 1.31 -6.86
CA LYS A 34 4.16 0.75 -8.01
C LYS A 34 3.83 -0.73 -7.79
N VAL A 35 4.75 -1.48 -7.19
CA VAL A 35 4.55 -2.91 -6.89
C VAL A 35 3.49 -3.08 -5.81
N THR A 36 3.56 -2.30 -4.72
CA THR A 36 2.56 -2.37 -3.64
C THR A 36 1.16 -2.00 -4.15
N ARG A 37 1.04 -1.01 -5.04
CA ARG A 37 -0.24 -0.69 -5.72
C ARG A 37 -0.74 -1.82 -6.61
N THR A 38 0.13 -2.50 -7.34
CA THR A 38 -0.26 -3.67 -8.15
C THR A 38 -0.74 -4.83 -7.28
N ILE A 39 -0.03 -5.13 -6.18
CA ILE A 39 -0.46 -6.15 -5.22
C ILE A 39 -1.83 -5.79 -4.66
N LEU A 40 -2.02 -4.53 -4.22
CA LEU A 40 -3.29 -4.06 -3.67
C LEU A 40 -4.44 -4.13 -4.70
N ALA A 41 -4.17 -3.78 -5.95
CA ALA A 41 -5.16 -3.88 -7.03
C ALA A 41 -5.57 -5.34 -7.28
N ASN A 42 -4.62 -6.28 -7.26
CA ASN A 42 -4.91 -7.70 -7.43
C ASN A 42 -5.73 -8.24 -6.26
N LEU A 43 -5.41 -7.85 -5.02
CA LEU A 43 -6.23 -8.19 -3.85
C LEU A 43 -7.66 -7.68 -4.01
N PHE A 44 -7.86 -6.45 -4.49
CA PHE A 44 -9.20 -5.90 -4.70
C PHE A 44 -10.00 -6.64 -5.78
N VAL A 45 -9.32 -7.14 -6.82
CA VAL A 45 -9.93 -8.03 -7.84
C VAL A 45 -10.37 -9.34 -7.21
N GLU A 46 -9.52 -9.95 -6.39
CA GLU A 46 -9.80 -11.22 -5.71
C GLU A 46 -11.01 -11.13 -4.77
N ILE A 47 -11.13 -10.02 -4.04
CA ILE A 47 -12.29 -9.76 -3.15
C ILE A 47 -13.51 -9.18 -3.86
N GLN A 48 -13.48 -9.09 -5.19
CA GLN A 48 -14.57 -8.56 -6.02
C GLN A 48 -15.01 -7.13 -5.64
N ARG A 49 -14.10 -6.30 -5.13
CA ARG A 49 -14.37 -4.90 -4.74
C ARG A 49 -14.09 -3.94 -5.89
N GLY A 50 -14.97 -3.96 -6.89
CA GLY A 50 -14.89 -3.10 -8.07
C GLY A 50 -14.88 -1.60 -7.77
N ASP A 51 -15.53 -1.18 -6.69
CA ASP A 51 -15.49 0.18 -6.15
C ASP A 51 -14.08 0.58 -5.71
N LEU A 52 -13.36 -0.29 -4.99
CA LEU A 52 -11.98 -0.04 -4.57
C LEU A 52 -11.02 -0.02 -5.74
N ILE A 53 -11.22 -0.87 -6.75
CA ILE A 53 -10.44 -0.84 -8.01
C ILE A 53 -10.65 0.50 -8.74
N THR A 54 -11.89 0.98 -8.79
CA THR A 54 -12.24 2.25 -9.42
C THR A 54 -11.55 3.41 -8.69
N LEU A 55 -11.57 3.39 -7.35
CA LEU A 55 -10.85 4.34 -6.51
C LEU A 55 -9.31 4.28 -6.71
N LEU A 56 -8.73 3.08 -6.83
CA LEU A 56 -7.31 2.94 -7.15
C LEU A 56 -6.96 3.62 -8.47
N LYS A 57 -7.83 3.47 -9.48
CA LYS A 57 -7.64 4.00 -10.83
C LYS A 57 -8.08 5.46 -11.02
N SER A 58 -8.81 6.05 -10.05
CA SER A 58 -9.31 7.42 -10.18
C SER A 58 -8.16 8.42 -10.35
N ALA A 59 -8.41 9.53 -11.05
CA ALA A 59 -7.43 10.61 -11.21
C ALA A 59 -7.52 11.65 -10.08
N GLU A 60 -8.26 11.34 -9.00
CA GLU A 60 -8.47 12.24 -7.88
C GLU A 60 -7.14 12.53 -7.16
N SER A 61 -6.91 13.80 -6.84
CA SER A 61 -5.69 14.28 -6.19
C SER A 61 -5.57 13.83 -4.73
N CYS A 62 -6.69 13.61 -4.05
CA CYS A 62 -6.75 13.25 -2.63
C CYS A 62 -7.50 11.94 -2.43
N LYS A 63 -6.84 10.81 -2.72
CA LYS A 63 -7.43 9.49 -2.51
C LYS A 63 -7.52 9.18 -1.00
N PRO A 64 -8.60 8.53 -0.53
CA PRO A 64 -8.83 8.21 0.88
C PRO A 64 -8.00 6.99 1.33
N TYR A 65 -6.82 6.79 0.75
CA TYR A 65 -5.88 5.75 1.13
C TYR A 65 -4.44 6.16 0.84
N SER A 66 -3.50 5.60 1.58
CA SER A 66 -2.08 5.68 1.30
C SER A 66 -1.45 4.29 1.30
N VAL A 67 -0.41 4.11 0.49
CA VAL A 67 0.32 2.84 0.39
C VAL A 67 1.80 3.15 0.57
N SER A 68 2.47 2.40 1.44
CA SER A 68 3.91 2.55 1.64
C SER A 68 4.72 1.97 0.46
N LEU A 69 6.02 2.24 0.49
CA LEU A 69 7.00 1.43 -0.24
C LEU A 69 7.03 0.01 0.32
N ILE A 70 7.66 -0.91 -0.41
CA ILE A 70 8.01 -2.22 0.14
C ILE A 70 9.05 -2.00 1.23
N MET A 71 8.88 -2.65 2.37
CA MET A 71 9.86 -2.70 3.44
C MET A 71 10.50 -4.09 3.48
N SER A 72 11.78 -4.10 3.84
CA SER A 72 12.47 -5.32 4.25
C SER A 72 11.98 -5.83 5.60
N GLU A 73 12.31 -7.08 5.93
CA GLU A 73 12.02 -7.71 7.24
C GLU A 73 12.49 -6.86 8.45
N ASN A 74 13.56 -6.08 8.28
CA ASN A 74 14.10 -5.18 9.31
C ASN A 74 13.42 -3.81 9.34
N GLY A 75 12.29 -3.62 8.65
CA GLY A 75 11.54 -2.38 8.61
C GLY A 75 12.20 -1.26 7.80
N ARG A 76 13.19 -1.55 6.94
CA ARG A 76 13.81 -0.54 6.07
C ARG A 76 13.07 -0.44 4.73
N PRO A 77 12.71 0.76 4.26
CA PRO A 77 12.08 0.94 2.96
C PRO A 77 13.05 0.56 1.84
N ILE A 78 12.53 -0.12 0.82
CA ILE A 78 13.26 -0.58 -0.36
C ILE A 78 12.89 0.32 -1.52
N PHE A 79 13.81 1.19 -1.91
CA PHE A 79 13.68 2.05 -3.08
C PHE A 79 15.07 2.47 -3.55
N LYS A 80 15.12 3.05 -4.74
CA LYS A 80 16.32 3.70 -5.27
C LYS A 80 16.03 5.15 -5.58
N THR A 81 17.02 6.00 -5.32
CA THR A 81 17.07 7.38 -5.77
C THR A 81 17.84 7.47 -7.08
N SER A 82 17.86 8.64 -7.71
CA SER A 82 18.68 8.91 -8.91
C SER A 82 20.18 8.79 -8.67
N GLU A 83 20.62 8.81 -7.42
CA GLU A 83 22.03 8.74 -7.01
C GLU A 83 22.52 7.29 -6.83
N ASP A 84 21.61 6.32 -6.82
CA ASP A 84 21.96 4.91 -6.64
C ASP A 84 22.31 4.25 -7.98
N HIS A 85 23.60 4.01 -8.20
CA HIS A 85 24.15 3.41 -9.43
C HIS A 85 24.05 1.88 -9.50
N SER A 86 23.46 1.21 -8.51
CA SER A 86 23.27 -0.24 -8.57
C SER A 86 22.29 -0.64 -9.68
N LYS A 87 22.53 -1.78 -10.37
CA LYS A 87 21.78 -2.14 -11.61
C LYS A 87 20.26 -2.22 -11.42
N PHE A 88 19.76 -2.99 -10.44
CA PHE A 88 18.32 -3.24 -10.24
C PHE A 88 17.97 -3.46 -8.76
N ILE A 89 16.71 -3.26 -8.36
CA ILE A 89 16.21 -3.78 -7.09
C ILE A 89 15.74 -5.21 -7.35
N VAL A 90 16.22 -6.16 -6.55
CA VAL A 90 15.78 -7.55 -6.60
C VAL A 90 15.10 -7.89 -5.29
N LEU A 91 13.88 -8.42 -5.36
CA LEU A 91 13.22 -9.05 -4.23
C LEU A 91 13.50 -10.55 -4.31
N GLU A 92 14.17 -11.08 -3.29
CA GLU A 92 14.60 -12.47 -3.21
C GLU A 92 13.44 -13.35 -2.73
N SER A 93 13.24 -14.51 -3.36
CA SER A 93 12.18 -15.44 -2.96
C SER A 93 12.39 -16.08 -1.59
N SER A 94 13.61 -16.04 -1.06
CA SER A 94 13.94 -16.53 0.28
C SER A 94 13.57 -15.54 1.39
N ARG A 95 13.22 -14.29 1.07
CA ARG A 95 12.97 -13.23 2.04
C ARG A 95 11.49 -12.89 2.17
N VAL A 96 11.10 -12.47 3.36
CA VAL A 96 9.79 -11.89 3.62
C VAL A 96 9.89 -10.37 3.54
N TYR A 97 8.90 -9.77 2.90
CA TYR A 97 8.75 -8.33 2.77
C TYR A 97 7.40 -7.94 3.32
N ASN A 98 7.24 -6.65 3.65
CA ASN A 98 5.94 -6.11 4.00
C ASN A 98 5.70 -4.76 3.33
N PHE A 99 4.45 -4.33 3.37
CA PHE A 99 4.06 -2.96 3.10
C PHE A 99 2.82 -2.62 3.91
N TYR A 100 2.58 -1.33 4.08
CA TYR A 100 1.46 -0.80 4.83
C TYR A 100 0.46 -0.15 3.89
N VAL A 101 -0.81 -0.35 4.18
CA VAL A 101 -1.92 0.37 3.56
C VAL A 101 -2.71 1.04 4.66
N CYS A 102 -2.90 2.35 4.52
CA CYS A 102 -3.77 3.12 5.40
C CYS A 102 -5.02 3.52 4.62
N PHE A 103 -6.19 3.40 5.24
CA PHE A 103 -7.44 3.91 4.69
C PHE A 103 -8.03 4.94 5.64
N SER A 104 -8.72 5.95 5.11
CA SER A 104 -9.41 6.97 5.91
C SER A 104 -10.85 6.59 6.28
N HIS A 105 -11.30 5.39 5.89
CA HIS A 105 -12.62 4.87 6.20
C HIS A 105 -12.53 3.42 6.68
N GLU A 106 -13.11 3.13 7.84
CA GLU A 106 -13.05 1.81 8.51
C GLU A 106 -13.61 0.68 7.63
N ASN A 107 -14.71 0.94 6.91
CA ASN A 107 -15.36 -0.04 6.03
C ASN A 107 -14.44 -0.58 4.93
N MET A 108 -13.39 0.15 4.55
CA MET A 108 -12.47 -0.28 3.49
C MET A 108 -11.52 -1.40 3.97
N ILE A 109 -11.29 -1.52 5.28
CA ILE A 109 -10.29 -2.46 5.83
C ILE A 109 -10.88 -3.80 6.18
N LEU A 110 -12.11 -3.83 6.70
CA LEU A 110 -12.76 -5.08 7.09
C LEU A 110 -12.82 -6.07 5.91
N ASP A 111 -12.98 -5.57 4.69
CA ASP A 111 -13.05 -6.42 3.50
C ASP A 111 -11.68 -6.86 2.97
N VAL A 112 -10.62 -6.06 3.21
CA VAL A 112 -9.24 -6.44 2.86
C VAL A 112 -8.69 -7.42 3.89
N ALA A 113 -9.00 -7.23 5.17
CA ALA A 113 -8.58 -8.11 6.26
C ALA A 113 -9.10 -9.54 6.07
N LYS A 114 -10.34 -9.72 5.57
CA LYS A 114 -10.95 -11.04 5.30
C LYS A 114 -10.18 -11.93 4.34
N VAL A 115 -9.31 -11.37 3.50
CA VAL A 115 -8.51 -12.13 2.51
C VAL A 115 -7.04 -12.23 2.90
N LEU A 116 -6.63 -11.50 3.93
CA LEU A 116 -5.28 -11.58 4.48
C LEU A 116 -5.17 -12.46 5.73
N THR A 117 -6.30 -12.85 6.33
CA THR A 117 -6.42 -13.85 7.41
C THR A 117 -6.84 -15.21 6.88
#